data_AF-A0A091T089-F1
#
_entry.id   AF-A0A091T089-F1
#
_cell.length_a   1.000
_cell.length_b   1.000
_cell.length_c   1.000
_cell.angle_alpha   90.00
_cell.angle_beta   90.00
_cell.angle_gamma   90.00
#
_symmetry.space_group_name_H-M   'P 1'
#
loop_
_entity.id
_entity.type
_entity.pdbx_description
1 polymer ?
#
loop_
_entity_poly.entity_id
_entity_poly.type
_entity_poly.pdbx_seq_one_letter_code
_entity_poly.pdbx_strand_id
1 'polypeptide(L)'
;VREILKRTSTKARNSMGIGTLIANNVYDAAYPLHDGEYEGQNDDMNERKLLYREWARYGVFYKFQPIDLIRKYFGEKIGLYFAWLGLYTEFLIPSSVVGIIVFLYGCITIESDIPSKEMCDQRNAFTMCPLCDKFCDYWNLSSACATARASHLFDNPATVLFSIFMALWATMFLEQWKRLQMRLSYFWDLTGLEEEEEHPRPEYETKLLQKKLKNKNITTENSNEDEKEKLTWSDRMPGYAANFGLILFMIMLTFSAVFGVIVYRITTAAALSFSANEITRSNVRVTVTATAVIINLVVILILDEIYGAVAKWLTEIEVPKTEKTFEERLILKAFLLKFVNSYAPIFYVAFFKGRFVGRPGHYVYVFDGYRMEECAPGGCLMELCIQLSIIMLGKQLIQNNLFEIGIPKLKKLFRKLKDERTEPKEMDTNQSKDPQQWELDYSLEPFTGLTPEYMEM
;
A
#
# COMPACT_ATOMS: atom_id res chain seq x y z
N VAL A 1 6.16 -28.74 16.54
CA VAL A 1 6.25 -28.03 17.85
C VAL A 1 5.20 -26.92 17.98
N ARG A 2 5.14 -25.93 17.07
CA ARG A 2 4.15 -24.84 17.13
C ARG A 2 2.70 -25.34 17.26
N GLU A 3 2.32 -26.35 16.49
CA GLU A 3 0.96 -26.94 16.58
C GLU A 3 0.68 -27.62 17.93
N ILE A 4 1.70 -28.20 18.57
CA ILE A 4 1.57 -28.75 19.93
C ILE A 4 1.28 -27.60 20.90
N LEU A 5 2.06 -26.51 20.84
CA LEU A 5 1.89 -25.33 21.69
C LEU A 5 0.53 -24.64 21.49
N LYS A 6 -0.05 -24.71 20.29
CA LYS A 6 -1.40 -24.22 20.01
C LYS A 6 -2.49 -25.15 20.56
N ARG A 7 -2.32 -26.46 20.44
CA ARG A 7 -3.32 -27.47 20.85
C ARG A 7 -3.36 -27.70 22.36
N THR A 8 -2.24 -27.51 23.06
CA THR A 8 -2.18 -27.74 24.51
C THR A 8 -3.09 -26.76 25.26
N SER A 9 -4.02 -27.31 26.06
CA SER A 9 -4.91 -26.56 26.93
C SER A 9 -4.47 -26.66 28.40
N THR A 10 -4.66 -25.59 29.16
CA THR A 10 -4.41 -25.58 30.61
C THR A 10 -5.68 -25.88 31.39
N LYS A 11 -5.59 -26.82 32.35
CA LYS A 11 -6.72 -27.29 33.16
C LYS A 11 -7.39 -26.22 34.02
N ALA A 12 -6.71 -25.11 34.32
CA ALA A 12 -7.16 -24.14 35.32
C ALA A 12 -8.23 -23.16 34.82
N ARG A 13 -8.45 -23.02 33.50
CA ARG A 13 -9.35 -21.96 32.97
C ARG A 13 -9.96 -22.22 31.58
N ASN A 14 -9.84 -23.43 31.03
CA ASN A 14 -10.19 -23.70 29.62
C ASN A 14 -9.53 -22.73 28.63
N SER A 15 -8.39 -22.11 28.98
CA SER A 15 -7.61 -21.32 28.03
C SER A 15 -6.89 -22.28 27.10
N MET A 16 -7.20 -22.22 25.82
CA MET A 16 -6.57 -23.05 24.79
C MET A 16 -5.36 -22.31 24.19
N GLY A 17 -4.22 -22.99 24.15
CA GLY A 17 -3.06 -22.61 23.36
C GLY A 17 -2.18 -21.48 23.90
N ILE A 18 -0.95 -21.43 23.38
CA ILE A 18 0.05 -20.40 23.68
C ILE A 18 -0.40 -18.98 23.28
N GLY A 19 -1.25 -18.84 22.24
CA GLY A 19 -1.75 -17.55 21.79
C GLY A 19 -2.55 -16.80 22.86
N THR A 20 -3.36 -17.52 23.63
CA THR A 20 -4.12 -16.94 24.75
C THR A 20 -3.21 -16.51 25.90
N LEU A 21 -2.12 -17.24 26.15
CA LEU A 21 -1.15 -16.91 27.21
C LEU A 21 -0.33 -15.66 26.86
N ILE A 22 0.05 -15.51 25.59
CA ILE A 22 0.71 -14.30 25.08
C ILE A 22 -0.25 -13.10 25.14
N ALA A 23 -1.50 -13.27 24.70
CA ALA A 23 -2.50 -12.19 24.75
C ALA A 23 -2.82 -11.73 26.18
N ASN A 24 -2.66 -12.60 27.18
CA ASN A 24 -2.83 -12.28 28.60
C ASN A 24 -1.53 -11.76 29.27
N ASN A 25 -0.46 -11.50 28.51
CA ASN A 25 0.86 -11.07 29.00
C ASN A 25 1.49 -12.03 30.02
N VAL A 26 1.19 -13.34 29.95
CA VAL A 26 1.88 -14.36 30.77
C VAL A 26 3.22 -14.73 30.13
N TYR A 27 3.25 -14.82 28.81
CA TYR A 27 4.47 -14.92 28.01
C TYR A 27 4.65 -13.65 27.21
N ASP A 28 5.89 -13.17 27.11
CA ASP A 28 6.22 -11.96 26.35
C ASP A 28 6.31 -12.25 24.85
N ALA A 29 7.06 -13.28 24.45
CA ALA A 29 7.24 -13.66 23.06
C ALA A 29 7.40 -15.18 22.88
N ALA A 30 7.01 -15.68 21.71
CA ALA A 30 7.26 -17.06 21.29
C ALA A 30 7.62 -17.09 19.81
N TYR A 31 8.85 -17.49 19.50
CA TYR A 31 9.39 -17.49 18.14
C TYR A 31 10.37 -18.67 17.95
N PRO A 32 10.52 -19.19 16.71
CA PRO A 32 11.57 -20.14 16.38
C PRO A 32 12.94 -19.42 16.30
N LEU A 33 14.02 -20.16 16.57
CA LEU A 33 15.38 -19.64 16.47
C LEU A 33 15.91 -19.75 15.03
N HIS A 34 16.77 -18.81 14.64
CA HIS A 34 17.54 -18.91 13.41
C HIS A 34 18.80 -19.77 13.59
N ASP A 35 19.25 -20.45 12.54
CA ASP A 35 20.42 -21.36 12.55
C ASP A 35 21.79 -20.69 12.85
N GLY A 36 21.85 -19.36 12.93
CA GLY A 36 23.10 -18.63 13.17
C GLY A 36 23.15 -17.22 12.59
N GLU A 37 24.34 -16.62 12.63
CA GLU A 37 24.63 -15.33 12.02
C GLU A 37 24.78 -15.42 10.49
N TYR A 38 24.43 -14.34 9.79
CA TYR A 38 24.50 -14.24 8.32
C TYR A 38 25.84 -13.70 7.81
N GLU A 39 26.60 -12.97 8.65
CA GLU A 39 27.88 -12.32 8.30
C GLU A 39 29.12 -12.96 8.97
N GLY A 40 28.92 -13.94 9.86
CA GLY A 40 30.01 -14.51 10.67
C GLY A 40 31.17 -15.07 9.85
N GLN A 41 32.40 -14.87 10.35
CA GLN A 41 33.65 -15.32 9.72
C GLN A 41 33.88 -16.84 9.79
N ASN A 42 33.10 -17.57 10.58
CA ASN A 42 33.23 -19.03 10.71
C ASN A 42 32.88 -19.73 9.38
N ASP A 43 33.66 -20.76 9.05
CA ASP A 43 33.60 -21.49 7.77
C ASP A 43 32.39 -22.44 7.66
N ASP A 44 31.63 -22.61 8.75
CA ASP A 44 30.41 -23.41 8.76
C ASP A 44 29.30 -22.72 7.95
N MET A 45 28.85 -23.44 6.91
CA MET A 45 27.83 -22.97 5.98
C MET A 45 26.42 -23.17 6.56
N ASN A 46 25.90 -22.13 7.23
CA ASN A 46 24.52 -22.08 7.69
C ASN A 46 23.52 -21.80 6.54
N GLU A 47 22.30 -22.34 6.62
CA GLU A 47 21.26 -22.12 5.58
C GLU A 47 20.95 -20.63 5.40
N ARG A 48 20.90 -19.87 6.51
CA ARG A 48 20.75 -18.41 6.50
C ARG A 48 21.87 -17.68 5.75
N LYS A 49 23.12 -18.12 5.93
CA LYS A 49 24.31 -17.54 5.28
C LYS A 49 24.32 -17.84 3.79
N LEU A 50 23.91 -19.06 3.40
CA LEU A 50 23.72 -19.45 2.00
C LEU A 50 22.63 -18.60 1.32
N LEU A 51 21.46 -18.46 1.95
CA LEU A 51 20.36 -17.62 1.46
C LEU A 51 20.77 -16.15 1.30
N TYR A 52 21.54 -15.62 2.24
CA TYR A 52 22.05 -14.24 2.15
C TYR A 52 23.02 -14.05 0.99
N ARG A 53 23.89 -15.04 0.71
CA ARG A 53 24.88 -14.98 -0.37
C ARG A 53 24.26 -15.12 -1.75
N GLU A 54 23.27 -16.00 -1.91
CA GLU A 54 22.70 -16.35 -3.22
C GLU A 54 21.44 -15.55 -3.59
N TRP A 55 20.75 -14.94 -2.62
CA TRP A 55 19.47 -14.29 -2.86
C TRP A 55 19.35 -12.91 -2.23
N ALA A 56 19.51 -12.76 -0.91
CA ALA A 56 19.18 -11.51 -0.20
C ALA A 56 20.27 -10.40 -0.28
N ARG A 57 21.13 -10.43 -1.31
CA ARG A 57 22.20 -9.44 -1.52
C ARG A 57 21.93 -8.64 -2.79
N TYR A 58 22.00 -7.31 -2.71
CA TYR A 58 21.75 -6.40 -3.83
C TYR A 58 22.58 -6.72 -5.09
N GLY A 59 23.81 -7.23 -4.93
CA GLY A 59 24.67 -7.60 -6.06
C GLY A 59 24.25 -8.87 -6.82
N VAL A 60 23.21 -9.57 -6.39
CA VAL A 60 22.78 -10.89 -6.94
C VAL A 60 21.41 -10.81 -7.62
N PHE A 61 20.93 -9.60 -7.92
CA PHE A 61 19.61 -9.37 -8.54
C PHE A 61 19.40 -10.05 -9.91
N TYR A 62 20.49 -10.41 -10.62
CA TYR A 62 20.44 -11.02 -11.94
C TYR A 62 20.24 -12.54 -11.92
N LYS A 63 20.35 -13.20 -10.75
CA LYS A 63 20.16 -14.65 -10.64
C LYS A 63 18.68 -14.98 -10.47
N PHE A 64 18.29 -16.18 -10.91
CA PHE A 64 16.99 -16.74 -10.60
C PHE A 64 16.83 -16.96 -9.09
N GLN A 65 15.62 -16.72 -8.59
CA GLN A 65 15.33 -16.86 -7.16
C GLN A 65 15.33 -18.34 -6.75
N PRO A 66 16.03 -18.74 -5.67
CA PRO A 66 16.05 -20.12 -5.19
C PRO A 66 14.80 -20.41 -4.32
N ILE A 67 13.63 -20.54 -4.96
CA ILE A 67 12.33 -20.67 -4.27
C ILE A 67 12.30 -21.89 -3.34
N ASP A 68 12.89 -23.02 -3.74
CA ASP A 68 12.90 -24.23 -2.90
C ASP A 68 13.72 -24.06 -1.61
N LEU A 69 14.80 -23.28 -1.65
CA LEU A 69 15.61 -22.98 -0.47
C LEU A 69 14.90 -21.99 0.45
N ILE A 70 14.24 -20.98 -0.12
CA ILE A 70 13.41 -20.03 0.63
C ILE A 70 12.27 -20.78 1.33
N ARG A 71 11.59 -21.69 0.62
CA ARG A 71 10.55 -22.55 1.20
C ARG A 71 11.10 -23.40 2.34
N LYS A 72 12.26 -24.04 2.16
CA LYS A 72 12.84 -24.90 3.19
C LYS A 72 13.10 -24.13 4.50
N TYR A 73 13.56 -22.88 4.40
CA TYR A 73 13.95 -22.08 5.54
C TYR A 73 12.78 -21.29 6.17
N PHE A 74 11.91 -20.68 5.36
CA PHE A 74 10.84 -19.79 5.81
C PHE A 74 9.43 -20.41 5.76
N GLY A 75 9.29 -21.60 5.17
CA GLY A 75 8.01 -22.26 4.95
C GLY A 75 7.31 -21.83 3.65
N GLU A 76 6.17 -22.46 3.40
CA GLU A 76 5.46 -22.40 2.12
C GLU A 76 4.75 -21.06 1.91
N LYS A 77 4.27 -20.40 2.97
CA LYS A 77 3.62 -19.07 2.87
C LYS A 77 4.56 -18.01 2.29
N ILE A 78 5.79 -17.94 2.81
CA ILE A 78 6.81 -16.98 2.34
C ILE A 78 7.37 -17.42 0.99
N GLY A 79 7.58 -18.72 0.79
CA GLY A 79 7.99 -19.26 -0.51
C GLY A 79 7.01 -18.92 -1.64
N LEU A 80 5.69 -19.00 -1.39
CA LEU A 80 4.67 -18.67 -2.37
C LEU A 80 4.64 -17.17 -2.72
N TYR A 81 4.87 -16.29 -1.74
CA TYR A 81 4.99 -14.85 -1.97
C TYR A 81 6.15 -14.52 -2.92
N PHE A 82 7.35 -15.06 -2.66
CA PHE A 82 8.48 -14.81 -3.55
C PHE A 82 8.32 -15.48 -4.91
N ALA A 83 7.66 -16.64 -4.99
CA ALA A 83 7.30 -17.24 -6.27
C ALA A 83 6.35 -16.34 -7.09
N TRP A 84 5.34 -15.74 -6.44
CA TRP A 84 4.44 -14.77 -7.08
C TRP A 84 5.20 -13.53 -7.57
N LEU A 85 6.03 -12.94 -6.70
CA LEU A 85 6.81 -11.75 -6.99
C LEU A 85 7.79 -11.99 -8.15
N GLY A 86 8.43 -13.16 -8.18
CA GLY A 86 9.31 -13.58 -9.26
C GLY A 86 8.60 -13.65 -10.60
N LEU A 87 7.44 -14.33 -10.65
CA LEU A 87 6.63 -14.41 -11.87
C LEU A 87 6.12 -13.03 -12.32
N TYR A 88 5.66 -12.22 -11.37
CA TYR A 88 5.19 -10.86 -11.65
C TYR A 88 6.30 -10.00 -12.27
N THR A 89 7.51 -10.06 -11.71
CA THR A 89 8.68 -9.35 -12.24
C THR A 89 9.05 -9.86 -13.63
N GLU A 90 9.04 -11.18 -13.87
CA GLU A 90 9.32 -11.77 -15.18
C GLU A 90 8.32 -11.30 -16.24
N PHE A 91 7.03 -11.21 -15.89
CA PHE A 91 5.99 -10.70 -16.79
C PHE A 91 6.06 -9.19 -17.01
N LEU A 92 6.58 -8.40 -16.07
CA LEU A 92 6.78 -6.96 -16.26
C LEU A 92 7.89 -6.65 -17.29
N ILE A 93 8.86 -7.54 -17.50
CA ILE A 93 9.95 -7.34 -18.48
C ILE A 93 9.42 -7.12 -19.91
N PRO A 94 8.63 -8.03 -20.51
CA PRO A 94 8.12 -7.82 -21.88
C PRO A 94 7.20 -6.60 -21.96
N SER A 95 6.42 -6.31 -20.90
CA SER A 95 5.58 -5.12 -20.85
C SER A 95 6.41 -3.82 -20.86
N SER A 96 7.48 -3.77 -20.08
CA SER A 96 8.42 -2.66 -20.06
C SER A 96 9.10 -2.46 -21.41
N VAL A 97 9.54 -3.54 -22.07
CA VAL A 97 10.16 -3.47 -23.41
C VAL A 97 9.19 -2.88 -24.43
N VAL A 98 7.95 -3.38 -24.49
CA VAL A 98 6.92 -2.83 -25.40
C VAL A 98 6.61 -1.37 -25.06
N GLY A 99 6.52 -1.02 -23.77
CA GLY A 99 6.31 0.35 -23.31
C GLY A 99 7.41 1.31 -23.75
N ILE A 100 8.69 0.89 -23.64
CA ILE A 100 9.84 1.69 -24.11
C ILE A 100 9.80 1.86 -25.63
N ILE A 101 9.44 0.82 -26.40
CA ILE A 101 9.31 0.91 -27.86
C ILE A 101 8.23 1.94 -28.25
N VAL A 102 7.07 1.91 -27.58
CA VAL A 102 5.97 2.85 -27.82
C VAL A 102 6.36 4.29 -27.44
N PHE A 103 7.10 4.45 -26.35
CA PHE A 103 7.64 5.75 -25.93
C PHE A 103 8.67 6.29 -26.93
N LEU A 104 9.60 5.46 -27.40
CA LEU A 104 10.58 5.83 -28.43
C LEU A 104 9.90 6.20 -29.76
N TYR A 105 8.84 5.48 -30.14
CA TYR A 105 8.01 5.85 -31.29
C TYR A 105 7.40 7.24 -31.14
N GLY A 106 6.89 7.58 -29.94
CA GLY A 106 6.41 8.93 -29.61
C GLY A 106 7.51 9.99 -29.73
N CYS A 107 8.72 9.70 -29.24
CA CYS A 107 9.87 10.61 -29.38
C CYS A 107 10.25 10.86 -30.85
N ILE A 108 10.24 9.82 -31.70
CA ILE A 108 10.61 9.95 -33.11
C ILE A 108 9.56 10.75 -33.90
N THR A 109 8.29 10.61 -33.55
CA THR A 109 7.17 11.22 -34.29
C THR A 109 6.82 12.65 -33.82
N ILE A 110 7.43 13.13 -32.72
CA ILE A 110 7.14 14.43 -32.11
C ILE A 110 7.31 15.62 -33.06
N GLU A 111 8.29 15.56 -33.96
CA GLU A 111 8.55 16.61 -34.95
C GLU A 111 7.73 16.43 -36.23
N SER A 112 7.02 15.32 -36.40
CA SER A 112 6.19 15.06 -37.57
C SER A 112 4.72 15.44 -37.38
N ASP A 113 4.26 15.49 -36.13
CA ASP A 113 2.88 15.73 -35.73
C ASP A 113 2.34 17.09 -36.21
N ILE A 114 1.20 17.07 -36.89
CA ILE A 114 0.58 18.25 -37.52
C ILE A 114 -0.07 19.17 -36.46
N PRO A 115 -0.94 18.66 -35.55
CA PRO A 115 -1.49 19.45 -34.44
C PRO A 115 -0.42 20.19 -33.61
N SER A 116 0.65 19.48 -33.21
CA SER A 116 1.73 20.10 -32.43
C SER A 116 2.45 21.18 -33.23
N LYS A 117 2.65 21.01 -34.54
CA LYS A 117 3.23 22.06 -35.41
C LYS A 117 2.34 23.28 -35.53
N GLU A 118 1.04 23.09 -35.72
CA GLU A 118 0.08 24.19 -35.83
C GLU A 118 0.02 25.02 -34.54
N MET A 119 0.05 24.37 -33.38
CA MET A 119 0.12 25.07 -32.08
C MET A 119 1.44 25.82 -31.88
N CYS A 120 2.54 25.31 -32.45
CA CYS A 120 3.87 25.92 -32.33
C CYS A 120 4.16 26.98 -33.41
N ASP A 121 3.33 27.12 -34.44
CA ASP A 121 3.55 28.08 -35.52
C ASP A 121 3.29 29.51 -35.04
N GLN A 122 4.33 30.33 -35.02
CA GLN A 122 4.27 31.72 -34.58
C GLN A 122 3.55 32.63 -35.58
N ARG A 123 3.35 32.19 -36.83
CA ARG A 123 2.63 32.97 -37.85
C ARG A 123 1.14 33.10 -37.54
N ASN A 124 0.59 32.11 -36.85
CA ASN A 124 -0.80 32.11 -36.44
C ASN A 124 -0.91 32.67 -35.02
N ALA A 125 -1.11 33.98 -34.90
CA ALA A 125 -1.27 34.66 -33.62
C ALA A 125 -2.68 34.43 -33.01
N PHE A 126 -2.98 33.18 -32.63
CA PHE A 126 -4.22 32.86 -31.94
C PHE A 126 -4.15 33.27 -30.46
N THR A 127 -4.94 34.27 -30.09
CA THR A 127 -5.10 34.74 -28.70
C THR A 127 -6.19 33.95 -27.99
N MET A 128 -5.85 33.34 -26.86
CA MET A 128 -6.75 32.54 -26.04
C MET A 128 -7.34 33.36 -24.89
N CYS A 129 -8.54 32.96 -24.44
CA CYS A 129 -9.21 33.58 -23.30
C CYS A 129 -8.41 33.37 -22.00
N PRO A 130 -8.53 34.32 -21.05
CA PRO A 130 -7.93 34.16 -19.73
C PRO A 130 -8.62 33.02 -18.95
N LEU A 131 -7.79 32.24 -18.27
CA LEU A 131 -8.20 31.07 -17.48
C LEU A 131 -8.77 31.46 -16.09
N CYS A 132 -8.78 32.75 -15.76
CA CYS A 132 -9.14 33.27 -14.43
C CYS A 132 -10.02 34.52 -14.56
N ASP A 133 -10.80 34.81 -13.51
CA ASP A 133 -11.86 35.82 -13.60
C ASP A 133 -11.41 37.27 -13.48
N LYS A 134 -10.31 37.56 -12.76
CA LYS A 134 -9.89 38.94 -12.48
C LYS A 134 -8.48 39.30 -12.94
N PHE A 135 -7.49 38.45 -12.65
CA PHE A 135 -6.07 38.81 -12.73
C PHE A 135 -5.26 37.92 -13.68
N CYS A 136 -5.83 37.58 -14.84
CA CYS A 136 -5.15 36.81 -15.87
C CYS A 136 -5.27 37.52 -17.21
N ASP A 137 -4.13 37.72 -17.86
CA ASP A 137 -4.06 38.33 -19.18
C ASP A 137 -4.44 37.32 -20.27
N TYR A 138 -4.81 37.85 -21.44
CA TYR A 138 -4.90 37.03 -22.65
C TYR A 138 -3.52 36.46 -22.99
N TRP A 139 -3.49 35.21 -23.43
CA TRP A 139 -2.25 34.50 -23.70
C TRP A 139 -2.25 33.94 -25.12
N ASN A 140 -1.06 33.86 -25.72
CA ASN A 140 -0.91 33.34 -27.07
C ASN A 140 -0.78 31.82 -27.06
N LEU A 141 -1.45 31.14 -28.00
CA LEU A 141 -1.42 29.67 -28.09
C LEU A 141 0.00 29.10 -28.26
N SER A 142 0.88 29.81 -28.97
CA SER A 142 2.28 29.41 -29.22
C SER A 142 3.12 29.26 -27.95
N SER A 143 2.73 29.91 -26.84
CA SER A 143 3.39 29.74 -25.54
C SER A 143 3.21 28.33 -24.94
N ALA A 144 2.18 27.59 -25.35
CA ALA A 144 1.90 26.23 -24.91
C ALA A 144 2.49 25.15 -25.84
N CYS A 145 3.39 25.52 -26.75
CA CYS A 145 4.03 24.60 -27.69
C CYS A 145 4.74 23.43 -26.97
N ALA A 146 5.45 23.70 -25.87
CA ALA A 146 6.18 22.67 -25.13
C ALA A 146 5.23 21.63 -24.50
N THR A 147 4.10 22.07 -23.94
CA THR A 147 3.11 21.17 -23.33
C THR A 147 2.35 20.37 -24.38
N ALA A 148 2.07 20.95 -25.55
CA ALA A 148 1.48 20.23 -26.69
C ALA A 148 2.39 19.11 -27.20
N ARG A 149 3.68 19.41 -27.44
CA ARG A 149 4.68 18.41 -27.85
C ARG A 149 4.85 17.29 -26.82
N ALA A 150 4.88 17.64 -25.53
CA ALA A 150 4.94 16.66 -24.46
C ALA A 150 3.68 15.79 -24.39
N SER A 151 2.49 16.36 -24.68
CA SER A 151 1.23 15.60 -24.72
C SER A 151 1.25 14.53 -25.81
N HIS A 152 1.74 14.85 -27.01
CA HIS A 152 1.87 13.88 -28.11
C HIS A 152 2.83 12.71 -27.79
N LEU A 153 3.79 12.89 -26.88
CA LEU A 153 4.66 11.80 -26.44
C LEU A 153 3.89 10.67 -25.76
N PHE A 154 2.82 11.01 -25.03
CA PHE A 154 1.96 10.06 -24.32
C PHE A 154 0.66 9.75 -25.05
N ASP A 155 0.15 10.68 -25.86
CA ASP A 155 -1.05 10.51 -26.68
C ASP A 155 -0.66 10.27 -28.15
N ASN A 156 -0.10 9.08 -28.40
CA ASN A 156 0.26 8.65 -29.74
C ASN A 156 -0.64 7.49 -30.21
N PRO A 157 -0.80 7.26 -31.52
CA PRO A 157 -1.60 6.12 -32.01
C PRO A 157 -1.11 4.74 -31.51
N ALA A 158 0.16 4.62 -31.14
CA ALA A 158 0.74 3.38 -30.62
C ALA A 158 0.33 3.09 -29.16
N THR A 159 -0.06 4.10 -28.36
CA THR A 159 -0.53 3.89 -26.98
C THR A 159 -1.88 3.20 -26.94
N VAL A 160 -2.70 3.35 -28.00
CA VAL A 160 -3.93 2.57 -28.17
C VAL A 160 -3.60 1.08 -28.30
N LEU A 161 -2.63 0.73 -29.14
CA LEU A 161 -2.16 -0.66 -29.27
C LEU A 161 -1.56 -1.18 -27.96
N PHE A 162 -0.83 -0.33 -27.25
CA PHE A 162 -0.29 -0.65 -25.93
C PHE A 162 -1.41 -0.95 -24.91
N SER A 163 -2.51 -0.20 -24.93
CA SER A 163 -3.65 -0.44 -24.03
C SER A 163 -4.29 -1.83 -24.23
N ILE A 164 -4.42 -2.27 -25.48
CA ILE A 164 -4.93 -3.61 -25.83
C ILE A 164 -3.94 -4.68 -25.38
N PHE A 165 -2.64 -4.46 -25.62
CA PHE A 165 -1.58 -5.34 -25.16
C PHE A 165 -1.59 -5.48 -23.63
N MET A 166 -1.75 -4.39 -22.87
CA MET A 166 -1.81 -4.42 -21.40
C MET A 166 -3.01 -5.21 -20.87
N ALA A 167 -4.17 -5.13 -21.53
CA ALA A 167 -5.35 -5.94 -21.18
C ALA A 167 -5.11 -7.44 -21.41
N LEU A 168 -4.46 -7.81 -22.53
CA LEU A 168 -4.08 -9.20 -22.82
C LEU A 168 -2.98 -9.69 -21.88
N TRP A 169 -2.00 -8.85 -21.58
CA TRP A 169 -0.94 -9.14 -20.64
C TRP A 169 -1.49 -9.46 -19.24
N ALA A 170 -2.44 -8.66 -18.74
CA ALA A 170 -3.03 -8.87 -17.41
C ALA A 170 -3.78 -10.21 -17.32
N THR A 171 -4.52 -10.59 -18.37
CA THR A 171 -5.21 -11.89 -18.41
C THR A 171 -4.22 -13.06 -18.53
N MET A 172 -3.17 -12.92 -19.35
CA MET A 172 -2.12 -13.94 -19.48
C MET A 172 -1.33 -14.14 -18.18
N PHE A 173 -1.00 -13.05 -17.48
CA PHE A 173 -0.34 -13.09 -16.18
C PHE A 173 -1.17 -13.87 -15.15
N LEU A 174 -2.46 -13.56 -15.02
CA LEU A 174 -3.34 -14.23 -14.06
C LEU A 174 -3.47 -15.74 -14.35
N GLU A 175 -3.61 -16.12 -15.62
CA GLU A 175 -3.70 -17.53 -16.01
C GLU A 175 -2.37 -18.28 -15.78
N GLN A 176 -1.24 -17.63 -16.07
CA GLN A 176 0.07 -18.23 -15.82
C GLN A 176 0.35 -18.35 -14.31
N TRP A 177 -0.07 -17.37 -13.51
CA TRP A 177 0.02 -17.45 -12.05
C TRP A 177 -0.78 -18.63 -11.52
N LYS A 178 -2.04 -18.81 -11.93
CA LYS A 178 -2.86 -19.98 -11.53
C LYS A 178 -2.16 -21.30 -11.87
N ARG A 179 -1.56 -21.40 -13.07
CA ARG A 179 -0.80 -22.59 -13.48
C ARG A 179 0.43 -22.83 -12.62
N LEU A 180 1.20 -21.78 -12.33
CA LEU A 180 2.38 -21.86 -11.47
C LEU A 180 2.00 -22.23 -10.04
N GLN A 181 0.96 -21.60 -9.50
CA GLN A 181 0.43 -21.89 -8.17
C GLN A 181 0.01 -23.37 -8.05
N MET A 182 -0.69 -23.92 -9.04
CA MET A 182 -1.06 -25.34 -9.06
C MET A 182 0.17 -26.27 -9.14
N ARG A 183 1.15 -25.92 -9.96
CA ARG A 183 2.40 -26.67 -10.07
C ARG A 183 3.17 -26.69 -8.75
N LEU A 184 3.33 -25.53 -8.11
CA LEU A 184 4.00 -25.40 -6.82
C LEU A 184 3.22 -26.11 -5.72
N SER A 185 1.89 -25.98 -5.71
CA SER A 185 1.01 -26.70 -4.77
C SER A 185 1.20 -28.21 -4.86
N TYR A 186 1.35 -28.75 -6.06
CA TYR A 186 1.66 -30.17 -6.26
C TYR A 186 3.07 -30.54 -5.80
N PHE A 187 4.11 -29.82 -6.22
CA PHE A 187 5.49 -30.13 -5.82
C PHE A 187 5.76 -29.92 -4.32
N TRP A 188 4.94 -29.10 -3.67
CA TRP A 188 5.04 -28.82 -2.25
C TRP A 188 4.06 -29.65 -1.41
N ASP A 189 3.36 -30.61 -2.02
CA ASP A 189 2.37 -31.48 -1.37
C ASP A 189 1.35 -30.69 -0.52
N LEU A 190 0.91 -29.54 -1.03
CA LEU A 190 -0.01 -28.64 -0.33
C LEU A 190 -1.50 -29.05 -0.49
N THR A 191 -1.79 -30.07 -1.30
CA THR A 191 -3.15 -30.53 -1.56
C THR A 191 -3.74 -31.21 -0.31
N GLY A 192 -4.77 -30.61 0.28
CA GLY A 192 -5.48 -31.17 1.45
C GLY A 192 -5.18 -30.50 2.80
N LEU A 193 -4.27 -29.52 2.86
CA LEU A 193 -3.97 -28.77 4.09
C LEU A 193 -5.13 -27.89 4.59
N GLU A 194 -6.15 -27.61 3.76
CA GLU A 194 -7.31 -26.80 4.17
C GLU A 194 -8.28 -27.52 5.13
N GLU A 195 -8.12 -28.84 5.36
CA GLU A 195 -9.00 -29.61 6.25
C GLU A 195 -8.58 -29.58 7.73
N GLU A 196 -7.46 -28.95 8.10
CA GLU A 196 -7.15 -28.76 9.52
C GLU A 196 -8.10 -27.72 10.14
N GLU A 197 -8.96 -28.15 11.07
CA GLU A 197 -9.83 -27.26 11.83
C GLU A 197 -8.99 -26.19 12.56
N GLU A 198 -8.97 -24.96 12.02
CA GLU A 198 -8.28 -23.84 12.65
C GLU A 198 -8.88 -23.55 14.03
N HIS A 199 -8.00 -23.42 15.03
CA HIS A 199 -8.39 -23.00 16.38
C HIS A 199 -9.03 -21.60 16.35
N PRO A 200 -10.10 -21.37 17.13
CA PRO A 200 -10.70 -20.05 17.23
C PRO A 200 -9.74 -19.04 17.87
N ARG A 201 -9.86 -17.77 17.49
CA ARG A 201 -9.00 -16.70 18.01
C ARG A 201 -9.24 -16.50 19.52
N PRO A 202 -8.19 -16.23 20.34
CA PRO A 202 -8.33 -16.00 21.78
C PRO A 202 -9.34 -14.90 22.15
N GLU A 203 -9.38 -13.80 21.38
CA GLU A 203 -10.34 -12.71 21.60
C GLU A 203 -11.80 -13.12 21.37
N TYR A 204 -12.02 -14.07 20.47
CA TYR A 204 -13.35 -14.64 20.25
C TYR A 204 -13.75 -15.51 21.45
N GLU A 205 -12.81 -16.30 21.97
CA GLU A 205 -13.04 -17.15 23.15
C GLU A 205 -13.31 -16.33 24.42
N THR A 206 -12.58 -15.24 24.65
CA THR A 206 -12.79 -14.38 25.83
C THR A 206 -14.17 -13.73 25.80
N LYS A 207 -14.61 -13.20 24.64
CA LYS A 207 -15.97 -12.65 24.50
C LYS A 207 -17.05 -13.72 24.62
N LEU A 208 -16.80 -14.93 24.11
CA LEU A 208 -17.70 -16.07 24.29
C LEU A 208 -17.82 -16.45 25.78
N LEU A 209 -16.71 -16.52 26.51
CA LEU A 209 -16.68 -16.78 27.95
C LEU A 209 -17.44 -15.69 28.74
N GLN A 210 -17.26 -14.42 28.39
CA GLN A 210 -18.01 -13.32 29.00
C GLN A 210 -19.53 -13.46 28.77
N LYS A 211 -19.95 -13.82 27.55
CA LYS A 211 -21.36 -14.08 27.24
C LYS A 211 -21.91 -15.25 28.05
N LYS A 212 -21.16 -16.36 28.15
CA LYS A 212 -21.53 -17.51 28.98
C LYS A 212 -21.68 -17.15 30.46
N LEU A 213 -20.76 -16.37 31.01
CA LEU A 213 -20.84 -15.88 32.41
C LEU A 213 -22.06 -14.98 32.62
N LYS A 214 -22.38 -14.10 31.66
CA LYS A 214 -23.56 -13.23 31.72
C LYS A 214 -24.87 -14.04 31.66
N ASN A 215 -24.97 -15.01 30.76
CA ASN A 215 -26.16 -15.89 30.66
C ASN A 215 -26.32 -16.77 31.91
N LYS A 216 -25.22 -17.29 32.47
CA LYS A 216 -25.23 -18.09 33.71
C LYS A 216 -25.70 -17.30 34.93
N ASN A 217 -25.44 -15.98 34.97
CA ASN A 217 -25.97 -15.10 36.02
C ASN A 217 -27.47 -14.74 35.82
N ILE A 218 -28.02 -14.92 34.61
CA ILE A 218 -29.42 -14.61 34.27
C ILE A 218 -30.32 -15.87 34.40
N THR A 219 -29.77 -17.05 34.18
CA THR A 219 -30.49 -18.34 34.28
C THR A 219 -29.96 -19.14 35.46
N THR A 220 -30.53 -18.91 36.65
CA THR A 220 -30.20 -19.68 37.87
C THR A 220 -30.74 -21.11 37.84
N GLU A 221 -31.62 -21.48 36.91
CA GLU A 221 -32.16 -22.86 36.86
C GLU A 221 -32.29 -23.37 35.42
N ASN A 222 -31.62 -24.50 35.18
CA ASN A 222 -31.86 -25.50 34.14
C ASN A 222 -31.87 -25.05 32.67
N SER A 223 -30.73 -25.23 32.00
CA SER A 223 -30.72 -25.72 30.62
C SER A 223 -29.43 -26.47 30.30
N ASN A 224 -29.59 -27.53 29.52
CA ASN A 224 -28.60 -28.56 29.23
C ASN A 224 -27.28 -28.00 28.69
N GLU A 225 -26.18 -28.41 29.33
CA GLU A 225 -24.81 -28.26 28.82
C GLU A 225 -24.67 -29.17 27.59
N ASP A 226 -24.65 -28.62 26.37
CA ASP A 226 -23.93 -29.17 25.19
C ASP A 226 -24.27 -28.52 23.83
N GLU A 227 -24.99 -27.39 23.77
CA GLU A 227 -25.03 -26.62 22.52
C GLU A 227 -23.79 -25.71 22.40
N LYS A 228 -23.04 -25.87 21.31
CA LYS A 228 -22.00 -24.93 20.86
C LYS A 228 -22.68 -23.58 20.55
N GLU A 229 -22.99 -22.79 21.59
CA GLU A 229 -23.57 -21.45 21.45
C GLU A 229 -22.67 -20.60 20.55
N LYS A 230 -23.13 -20.32 19.33
CA LYS A 230 -22.49 -19.39 18.41
C LYS A 230 -22.96 -17.97 18.76
N LEU A 231 -22.11 -16.95 18.57
CA LEU A 231 -22.57 -15.56 18.63
C LEU A 231 -23.71 -15.37 17.61
N THR A 232 -24.90 -15.01 18.10
CA THR A 232 -26.15 -14.88 17.36
C THR A 232 -26.08 -13.74 16.34
N TRP A 233 -26.74 -13.90 15.19
CA TRP A 233 -26.77 -12.92 14.09
C TRP A 233 -27.33 -11.56 14.53
N SER A 234 -28.28 -11.56 15.48
CA SER A 234 -28.88 -10.34 16.05
C SER A 234 -27.92 -9.49 16.87
N ASP A 235 -26.90 -10.08 17.50
CA ASP A 235 -25.88 -9.34 18.28
C ASP A 235 -24.84 -8.68 17.36
N ARG A 236 -24.65 -9.24 16.16
CA ARG A 236 -23.64 -8.78 15.18
C ARG A 236 -24.18 -7.74 14.20
N MET A 237 -25.49 -7.68 14.00
CA MET A 237 -26.15 -6.74 13.09
C MET A 237 -25.84 -5.26 13.33
N PRO A 238 -25.89 -4.73 14.57
CA PRO A 238 -25.50 -3.34 14.81
C PRO A 238 -24.01 -3.10 14.51
N GLY A 239 -23.16 -4.11 14.69
CA GLY A 239 -21.74 -4.05 14.33
C GLY A 239 -21.51 -4.00 12.82
N TYR A 240 -22.25 -4.78 12.03
CA TYR A 240 -22.19 -4.71 10.57
C TYR A 240 -22.76 -3.39 10.01
N ALA A 241 -23.84 -2.88 10.59
CA ALA A 241 -24.40 -1.59 10.20
C ALA A 241 -23.45 -0.42 10.53
N ALA A 242 -22.83 -0.43 11.72
CA ALA A 242 -21.81 0.54 12.10
C ALA A 242 -20.56 0.44 11.21
N ASN A 243 -20.15 -0.78 10.84
CA ASN A 243 -19.04 -1.00 9.93
C ASN A 243 -19.33 -0.46 8.53
N PHE A 244 -20.48 -0.77 7.95
CA PHE A 244 -20.88 -0.22 6.65
C PHE A 244 -20.96 1.31 6.69
N GLY A 245 -21.55 1.88 7.75
CA GLY A 245 -21.61 3.33 7.96
C GLY A 245 -20.23 3.98 8.09
N LEU A 246 -19.30 3.34 8.80
CA LEU A 246 -17.94 3.85 8.97
C LEU A 246 -17.12 3.76 7.68
N ILE A 247 -17.23 2.67 6.91
CA ILE A 247 -16.57 2.55 5.60
C ILE A 247 -17.10 3.64 4.66
N LEU A 248 -18.42 3.85 4.61
CA LEU A 248 -19.02 4.90 3.80
C LEU A 248 -18.53 6.29 4.23
N PHE A 249 -18.47 6.54 5.55
CA PHE A 249 -17.93 7.79 6.08
C PHE A 249 -16.46 8.00 5.66
N MET A 250 -15.63 6.96 5.71
CA MET A 250 -14.23 7.04 5.29
C MET A 250 -14.09 7.30 3.79
N ILE A 251 -14.95 6.72 2.97
CA ILE A 251 -15.02 7.03 1.53
C ILE A 251 -15.39 8.52 1.34
N MET A 252 -16.38 9.04 2.05
CA MET A 252 -16.73 10.47 1.98
C MET A 252 -15.58 11.37 2.46
N LEU A 253 -14.80 10.92 3.45
CA LEU A 253 -13.60 11.62 3.92
C LEU A 253 -12.53 11.68 2.83
N THR A 254 -12.31 10.62 2.04
CA THR A 254 -11.38 10.68 0.89
C THR A 254 -11.82 11.71 -0.14
N PHE A 255 -13.10 11.73 -0.52
CA PHE A 255 -13.63 12.71 -1.47
C PHE A 255 -13.52 14.13 -0.93
N SER A 256 -13.75 14.33 0.36
CA SER A 256 -13.54 15.62 1.04
C SER A 256 -12.07 16.04 1.03
N ALA A 257 -11.13 15.12 1.26
CA ALA A 257 -9.69 15.41 1.19
C ALA A 257 -9.26 15.81 -0.24
N VAL A 258 -9.73 15.08 -1.26
CA VAL A 258 -9.52 15.44 -2.68
C VAL A 258 -10.09 16.83 -2.97
N PHE A 259 -11.30 17.11 -2.49
CA PHE A 259 -11.93 18.42 -2.61
C PHE A 259 -11.11 19.52 -1.91
N GLY A 260 -10.55 19.24 -0.73
CA GLY A 260 -9.66 20.13 0.00
C GLY A 260 -8.38 20.47 -0.77
N VAL A 261 -7.76 19.48 -1.43
CA VAL A 261 -6.58 19.70 -2.29
C VAL A 261 -6.94 20.56 -3.51
N ILE A 262 -8.15 20.40 -4.06
CA ILE A 262 -8.64 21.23 -5.17
C ILE A 262 -8.80 22.69 -4.71
N VAL A 263 -9.45 22.92 -3.55
CA VAL A 263 -9.58 24.27 -2.99
C VAL A 263 -8.20 24.88 -2.69
N TYR A 264 -7.25 24.08 -2.18
CA TYR A 264 -5.86 24.53 -1.99
C TYR A 264 -5.21 24.97 -3.32
N ARG A 265 -5.38 24.20 -4.41
CA ARG A 265 -4.88 24.59 -5.74
C ARG A 265 -5.48 25.90 -6.22
N ILE A 266 -6.79 26.05 -6.10
CA ILE A 266 -7.51 27.26 -6.55
C ILE A 266 -7.05 28.49 -5.75
N THR A 267 -6.97 28.37 -4.43
CA THR A 267 -6.57 29.47 -3.55
C THR A 267 -5.10 29.86 -3.70
N THR A 268 -4.20 28.88 -3.85
CA THR A 268 -2.77 29.17 -4.08
C THR A 268 -2.48 29.71 -5.48
N ALA A 269 -3.18 29.24 -6.51
CA ALA A 269 -3.10 29.83 -7.85
C ALA A 269 -3.52 31.31 -7.81
N ALA A 270 -4.62 31.62 -7.13
CA ALA A 270 -5.07 33.01 -6.95
C ALA A 270 -4.04 33.83 -6.14
N ALA A 271 -3.52 33.30 -5.03
CA ALA A 271 -2.56 34.01 -4.19
C ALA A 271 -1.20 34.25 -4.86
N LEU A 272 -0.67 33.29 -5.63
CA LEU A 272 0.59 33.46 -6.36
C LEU A 272 0.44 34.40 -7.56
N SER A 273 -0.73 34.45 -8.18
CA SER A 273 -1.04 35.47 -9.20
C SER A 273 -1.00 36.90 -8.64
N PHE A 274 -1.22 37.05 -7.32
CA PHE A 274 -1.12 38.32 -6.59
C PHE A 274 0.31 38.65 -6.11
N SER A 275 1.25 37.71 -6.19
CA SER A 275 2.60 37.92 -5.64
C SER A 275 3.36 39.00 -6.42
N ALA A 276 3.98 39.94 -5.70
CA ALA A 276 4.72 41.07 -6.28
C ALA A 276 6.03 40.67 -7.00
N ASN A 277 6.48 39.42 -6.81
CA ASN A 277 7.73 38.90 -7.38
C ASN A 277 7.48 38.36 -8.81
N GLU A 278 8.14 38.97 -9.79
CA GLU A 278 7.95 38.67 -11.22
C GLU A 278 8.38 37.24 -11.63
N ILE A 279 9.36 36.67 -10.92
CA ILE A 279 9.85 35.29 -11.12
C ILE A 279 8.82 34.25 -10.66
N THR A 280 8.12 34.51 -9.55
CA THR A 280 7.01 33.64 -9.11
C THR A 280 5.79 33.81 -10.01
N ARG A 281 5.55 35.01 -10.56
CA ARG A 281 4.44 35.31 -11.47
C ARG A 281 4.57 34.59 -12.82
N SER A 282 5.78 34.46 -13.37
CA SER A 282 5.99 33.74 -14.64
C SER A 282 5.91 32.21 -14.50
N ASN A 283 6.24 31.67 -13.33
CA ASN A 283 6.26 30.23 -13.07
C ASN A 283 5.11 29.73 -12.18
N VAL A 284 4.06 30.53 -11.94
CA VAL A 284 2.94 30.19 -11.02
C VAL A 284 2.39 28.80 -11.30
N ARG A 285 2.14 28.47 -12.58
CA ARG A 285 1.52 27.19 -12.94
C ARG A 285 2.36 25.98 -12.55
N VAL A 286 3.66 26.01 -12.86
CA VAL A 286 4.57 24.89 -12.56
C VAL A 286 4.72 24.76 -11.05
N THR A 287 4.88 25.86 -10.33
CA THR A 287 5.00 25.86 -8.87
C THR A 287 3.73 25.32 -8.20
N VAL A 288 2.54 25.81 -8.58
CA VAL A 288 1.26 25.38 -7.99
C VAL A 288 0.96 23.92 -8.31
N THR A 289 1.20 23.46 -9.54
CA THR A 289 0.99 22.06 -9.90
C THR A 289 1.94 21.14 -9.14
N ALA A 290 3.24 21.48 -9.08
CA ALA A 290 4.23 20.69 -8.34
C ALA A 290 3.94 20.64 -6.83
N THR A 291 3.72 21.78 -6.18
CA THR A 291 3.44 21.83 -4.74
C THR A 291 2.15 21.09 -4.40
N ALA A 292 1.12 21.20 -5.23
CA ALA A 292 -0.14 20.53 -4.98
C ALA A 292 -0.06 19.01 -5.20
N VAL A 293 0.74 18.51 -6.15
CA VAL A 293 0.98 17.05 -6.27
C VAL A 293 1.76 16.54 -5.06
N ILE A 294 2.76 17.28 -4.57
CA ILE A 294 3.53 16.90 -3.38
C ILE A 294 2.64 16.87 -2.13
N ILE A 295 1.81 17.90 -1.92
CA ILE A 295 0.87 17.94 -0.79
C ILE A 295 -0.13 16.78 -0.89
N ASN A 296 -0.64 16.51 -2.10
CA ASN A 296 -1.53 15.38 -2.32
C ASN A 296 -0.85 14.05 -1.98
N LEU A 297 0.42 13.86 -2.34
CA LEU A 297 1.20 12.68 -1.97
C LEU A 297 1.33 12.55 -0.44
N VAL A 298 1.67 13.63 0.27
CA VAL A 298 1.78 13.62 1.74
C VAL A 298 0.45 13.26 2.39
N VAL A 299 -0.66 13.82 1.90
CA VAL A 299 -2.02 13.50 2.39
C VAL A 299 -2.36 12.03 2.16
N ILE A 300 -2.07 11.48 0.98
CA ILE A 300 -2.27 10.06 0.67
C ILE A 300 -1.49 9.18 1.65
N LEU A 301 -0.21 9.48 1.90
CA LEU A 301 0.63 8.69 2.82
C LEU A 301 0.10 8.71 4.27
N ILE A 302 -0.36 9.86 4.76
CA ILE A 302 -0.93 9.97 6.12
C ILE A 302 -2.26 9.21 6.20
N LEU A 303 -3.13 9.36 5.20
CA LEU A 303 -4.42 8.68 5.17
C LEU A 303 -4.28 7.16 5.02
N ASP A 304 -3.29 6.66 4.25
CA ASP A 304 -3.04 5.23 4.09
C ASP A 304 -2.73 4.54 5.42
N GLU A 305 -2.00 5.20 6.32
CA GLU A 305 -1.69 4.70 7.67
C GLU A 305 -2.93 4.72 8.57
N ILE A 306 -3.68 5.83 8.55
CA ILE A 306 -4.94 5.95 9.31
C ILE A 306 -5.94 4.88 8.86
N TYR A 307 -6.07 4.63 7.56
CA TYR A 307 -6.96 3.60 7.04
C TYR A 307 -6.52 2.19 7.40
N GLY A 308 -5.22 1.92 7.45
CA GLY A 308 -4.70 0.64 7.98
C GLY A 308 -5.09 0.42 9.44
N ALA A 309 -4.88 1.43 10.29
CA ALA A 309 -5.23 1.37 11.71
C ALA A 309 -6.74 1.22 11.93
N VAL A 310 -7.56 1.98 11.19
CA VAL A 310 -9.02 1.90 11.29
C VAL A 310 -9.54 0.57 10.77
N ALA A 311 -9.01 0.04 9.66
CA ALA A 311 -9.41 -1.27 9.15
C ALA A 311 -9.16 -2.37 10.20
N LYS A 312 -8.00 -2.33 10.87
CA LYS A 312 -7.67 -3.25 11.97
C LYS A 312 -8.65 -3.11 13.14
N TRP A 313 -8.83 -1.91 13.65
CA TRP A 313 -9.78 -1.63 14.75
C TRP A 313 -11.20 -2.09 14.41
N LEU A 314 -11.64 -1.85 13.19
CA LEU A 314 -12.97 -2.22 12.72
C LEU A 314 -13.15 -3.74 12.61
N THR A 315 -12.11 -4.46 12.22
CA THR A 315 -12.13 -5.93 12.20
C THR A 315 -12.08 -6.55 13.60
N GLU A 316 -11.41 -5.91 14.57
CA GLU A 316 -11.40 -6.34 15.97
C GLU A 316 -12.80 -6.19 16.61
N ILE A 317 -13.56 -5.15 16.22
CA ILE A 317 -14.95 -4.97 16.66
C ILE A 317 -15.86 -6.09 16.16
N GLU A 318 -15.64 -6.61 14.96
CA GLU A 318 -16.48 -7.67 14.39
C GLU A 318 -16.31 -9.04 15.04
N VAL A 319 -15.17 -9.25 15.73
CA VAL A 319 -14.83 -10.49 16.42
C VAL A 319 -15.06 -11.73 15.53
N PRO A 320 -14.31 -11.86 14.43
CA PRO A 320 -14.35 -13.06 13.60
C PRO A 320 -13.91 -14.29 14.41
N LYS A 321 -14.37 -15.46 13.97
CA LYS A 321 -14.18 -16.71 14.71
C LYS A 321 -12.77 -17.27 14.53
N THR A 322 -12.22 -17.21 13.33
CA THR A 322 -10.93 -17.80 12.95
C THR A 322 -9.96 -16.74 12.45
N GLU A 323 -8.67 -17.05 12.44
CA GLU A 323 -7.64 -16.12 11.95
C GLU A 323 -7.78 -15.91 10.44
N LYS A 324 -8.06 -16.96 9.65
CA LYS A 324 -8.34 -16.82 8.21
C LYS A 324 -9.48 -15.83 7.93
N THR A 325 -10.59 -15.94 8.66
CA THR A 325 -11.73 -15.01 8.49
C THR A 325 -11.44 -13.60 8.98
N PHE A 326 -10.52 -13.43 9.93
CA PHE A 326 -10.01 -12.11 10.34
C PHE A 326 -9.17 -11.49 9.22
N GLU A 327 -8.18 -12.22 8.71
CA GLU A 327 -7.29 -11.77 7.65
C GLU A 327 -8.07 -11.43 6.37
N GLU A 328 -8.97 -12.30 5.90
CA GLU A 328 -9.79 -12.05 4.71
C GLU A 328 -10.61 -10.75 4.81
N ARG A 329 -11.26 -10.52 5.96
CA ARG A 329 -12.06 -9.31 6.19
C ARG A 329 -11.19 -8.06 6.32
N LEU A 330 -10.03 -8.19 6.96
CA LEU A 330 -9.06 -7.10 7.09
C LEU A 330 -8.52 -6.69 5.72
N ILE A 331 -8.11 -7.66 4.91
CA ILE A 331 -7.61 -7.44 3.54
C ILE A 331 -8.68 -6.72 2.72
N LEU A 332 -9.92 -7.23 2.70
CA LEU A 332 -10.99 -6.63 1.90
C LEU A 332 -11.27 -5.16 2.30
N LYS A 333 -11.33 -4.86 3.60
CA LYS A 333 -11.59 -3.50 4.09
C LYS A 333 -10.43 -2.56 3.84
N ALA A 334 -9.21 -3.00 4.16
CA ALA A 334 -8.01 -2.21 3.96
C ALA A 334 -7.79 -1.93 2.46
N PHE A 335 -7.98 -2.93 1.60
CA PHE A 335 -7.90 -2.79 0.16
C PHE A 335 -8.89 -1.76 -0.38
N LEU A 336 -10.19 -1.84 0.00
CA LEU A 336 -11.20 -0.89 -0.47
C LEU A 336 -10.87 0.55 -0.07
N LEU A 337 -10.47 0.78 1.19
CA LEU A 337 -10.13 2.12 1.69
C LEU A 337 -8.89 2.68 1.00
N LYS A 338 -7.83 1.87 0.90
CA LYS A 338 -6.57 2.28 0.22
C LYS A 338 -6.75 2.48 -1.28
N PHE A 339 -7.60 1.67 -1.92
CA PHE A 339 -7.94 1.82 -3.35
C PHE A 339 -8.61 3.17 -3.61
N VAL A 340 -9.66 3.51 -2.83
CA VAL A 340 -10.34 4.80 -2.99
C VAL A 340 -9.37 5.96 -2.71
N ASN A 341 -8.58 5.89 -1.65
CA ASN A 341 -7.61 6.93 -1.31
C ASN A 341 -6.55 7.17 -2.40
N SER A 342 -5.96 6.09 -2.91
CA SER A 342 -4.87 6.16 -3.89
C SER A 342 -5.35 6.59 -5.28
N TYR A 343 -6.52 6.10 -5.71
CA TYR A 343 -7.02 6.32 -7.08
C TYR A 343 -8.01 7.48 -7.22
N ALA A 344 -8.67 7.96 -6.15
CA ALA A 344 -9.63 9.07 -6.24
C ALA A 344 -9.02 10.36 -6.83
N PRO A 345 -7.81 10.82 -6.43
CA PRO A 345 -7.17 11.97 -7.06
C PRO A 345 -6.88 11.76 -8.55
N ILE A 346 -6.56 10.52 -8.96
CA ILE A 346 -6.23 10.17 -10.34
C ILE A 346 -7.52 10.16 -11.18
N PHE A 347 -8.60 9.56 -10.67
CA PHE A 347 -9.91 9.57 -11.31
C PHE A 347 -10.49 10.98 -11.47
N TYR A 348 -10.28 11.85 -10.48
CA TYR A 348 -10.69 13.25 -10.58
C TYR A 348 -10.01 13.96 -11.76
N VAL A 349 -8.68 13.86 -11.87
CA VAL A 349 -7.91 14.52 -12.94
C VAL A 349 -8.23 13.92 -14.31
N ALA A 350 -8.44 12.61 -14.39
CA ALA A 350 -8.74 11.93 -15.66
C ALA A 350 -10.15 12.21 -16.20
N PHE A 351 -11.17 12.21 -15.34
CA PHE A 351 -12.57 12.19 -15.78
C PHE A 351 -13.37 13.46 -15.46
N PHE A 352 -13.07 14.15 -14.35
CA PHE A 352 -13.89 15.26 -13.86
C PHE A 352 -13.28 16.64 -14.14
N LYS A 353 -11.94 16.73 -14.14
CA LYS A 353 -11.22 17.98 -14.36
C LYS A 353 -11.47 18.55 -15.77
N GLY A 354 -11.79 19.84 -15.86
CA GLY A 354 -12.01 20.53 -17.13
C GLY A 354 -13.31 20.19 -17.88
N ARG A 355 -14.11 19.21 -17.41
CA ARG A 355 -15.35 18.78 -18.10
C ARG A 355 -16.56 19.68 -17.80
N PHE A 356 -16.60 20.29 -16.62
CA PHE A 356 -17.77 21.00 -16.09
C PHE A 356 -17.58 22.52 -15.95
N VAL A 357 -16.75 23.14 -16.80
CA VAL A 357 -16.34 24.55 -16.63
C VAL A 357 -17.36 25.54 -17.23
N GLY A 358 -18.12 25.13 -18.25
CA GLY A 358 -19.04 26.00 -18.98
C GLY A 358 -18.38 26.70 -20.16
N ARG A 359 -18.89 27.88 -20.53
CA ARG A 359 -18.38 28.67 -21.67
C ARG A 359 -18.04 30.09 -21.23
N PRO A 360 -17.13 30.80 -21.93
CA PRO A 360 -16.88 32.21 -21.66
C PRO A 360 -18.18 33.02 -21.63
N GLY A 361 -18.40 33.73 -20.52
CA GLY A 361 -19.62 34.50 -20.22
C GLY A 361 -20.68 33.75 -19.39
N HIS A 362 -20.58 32.43 -19.25
CA HIS A 362 -21.44 31.64 -18.36
C HIS A 362 -20.66 30.45 -17.77
N TYR A 363 -19.83 30.75 -16.77
CA TYR A 363 -19.04 29.76 -16.04
C TYR A 363 -19.85 29.09 -14.93
N VAL A 364 -19.47 27.86 -14.60
CA VAL A 364 -20.01 27.16 -13.43
C VAL A 364 -19.18 27.53 -12.21
N TYR A 365 -19.83 28.18 -11.25
CA TYR A 365 -19.23 28.55 -9.97
C TYR A 365 -19.56 27.51 -8.90
N VAL A 366 -18.53 27.12 -8.15
CA VAL A 366 -18.69 26.32 -6.94
C VAL A 366 -18.74 27.25 -5.73
N PHE A 367 -19.70 27.01 -4.84
CA PHE A 367 -19.99 27.86 -3.68
C PHE A 367 -20.13 29.35 -4.02
N ASP A 368 -20.72 29.65 -5.19
CA ASP A 368 -21.11 31.00 -5.64
C ASP A 368 -19.96 32.04 -5.72
N GLY A 369 -18.69 31.60 -5.62
CA GLY A 369 -17.54 32.51 -5.58
C GLY A 369 -16.25 32.00 -6.22
N TYR A 370 -16.12 30.68 -6.49
CA TYR A 370 -14.92 30.09 -7.08
C TYR A 370 -15.24 29.39 -8.41
N ARG A 371 -14.56 29.81 -9.48
CA ARG A 371 -14.65 29.16 -10.80
C ARG A 371 -13.99 27.78 -10.76
N MET A 372 -14.62 26.81 -11.41
CA MET A 372 -14.09 25.44 -11.55
C MET A 372 -12.74 25.41 -12.29
N GLU A 373 -11.87 24.48 -11.90
CA GLU A 373 -10.52 24.34 -12.45
C GLU A 373 -10.54 23.90 -13.93
N GLU A 374 -9.77 24.60 -14.76
CA GLU A 374 -9.57 24.29 -16.17
C GLU A 374 -8.34 23.42 -16.40
N CYS A 375 -8.31 22.70 -17.53
CA CYS A 375 -7.13 21.94 -17.94
C CYS A 375 -5.98 22.85 -18.41
N ALA A 376 -4.76 22.34 -18.33
CA ALA A 376 -3.62 22.94 -18.99
C ALA A 376 -3.79 22.99 -20.52
N PRO A 377 -3.17 23.97 -21.21
CA PRO A 377 -3.17 24.05 -22.65
C PRO A 377 -2.34 22.88 -23.20
N GLY A 378 -2.99 22.04 -24.01
CA GLY A 378 -2.48 20.72 -24.41
C GLY A 378 -3.12 19.53 -23.67
N GLY A 379 -4.03 19.80 -22.73
CA GLY A 379 -4.85 18.79 -22.04
C GLY A 379 -4.44 18.51 -20.59
N CYS A 380 -5.29 17.76 -19.88
CA CYS A 380 -5.02 17.31 -18.50
C CYS A 380 -4.17 16.02 -18.43
N LEU A 381 -3.89 15.38 -19.57
CA LEU A 381 -3.15 14.11 -19.64
C LEU A 381 -1.74 14.24 -19.04
N MET A 382 -1.03 15.33 -19.34
CA MET A 382 0.30 15.58 -18.80
C MET A 382 0.30 15.70 -17.27
N GLU A 383 -0.71 16.38 -16.71
CA GLU A 383 -0.86 16.50 -15.27
C GLU A 383 -1.15 15.12 -14.63
N LEU A 384 -1.97 14.31 -15.30
CA LEU A 384 -2.25 12.93 -14.89
C LEU A 384 -0.98 12.07 -14.88
N CYS A 385 -0.17 12.12 -15.94
CA CYS A 385 1.09 11.38 -16.06
C CYS A 385 2.09 11.81 -14.97
N ILE A 386 2.24 13.11 -14.73
CA ILE A 386 3.11 13.64 -13.68
C ILE A 386 2.63 13.19 -12.30
N GLN A 387 1.32 13.27 -12.04
CA GLN A 387 0.73 12.85 -10.78
C GLN A 387 0.93 11.35 -10.54
N LEU A 388 0.68 10.51 -11.55
CA LEU A 388 0.87 9.06 -11.47
C LEU A 388 2.36 8.72 -11.25
N SER A 389 3.27 9.41 -11.96
CA SER A 389 4.72 9.22 -11.79
C SER A 389 5.18 9.58 -10.37
N ILE A 390 4.73 10.72 -9.83
CA ILE A 390 5.10 11.17 -8.48
C ILE A 390 4.48 10.27 -7.42
N ILE A 391 3.24 9.78 -7.61
CA ILE A 391 2.62 8.85 -6.66
C ILE A 391 3.34 7.50 -6.71
N MET A 392 3.58 6.92 -7.88
CA MET A 392 4.28 5.62 -7.99
C MET A 392 5.72 5.69 -7.48
N LEU A 393 6.51 6.65 -7.97
CA LEU A 393 7.91 6.80 -7.54
C LEU A 393 8.00 7.28 -6.10
N GLY A 394 7.18 8.24 -5.72
CA GLY A 394 7.19 8.82 -4.37
C GLY A 394 6.76 7.81 -3.32
N LYS A 395 5.68 7.05 -3.56
CA LYS A 395 5.23 5.99 -2.65
C LYS A 395 6.30 4.90 -2.53
N GLN A 396 6.83 4.39 -3.65
CA GLN A 396 7.88 3.36 -3.63
C GLN A 396 9.15 3.84 -2.94
N LEU A 397 9.64 5.05 -3.26
CA LEU A 397 10.88 5.58 -2.68
C LEU A 397 10.74 5.92 -1.20
N ILE A 398 9.62 6.51 -0.79
CA ILE A 398 9.40 6.93 0.59
C ILE A 398 9.09 5.72 1.47
N GLN A 399 8.18 4.84 1.06
CA GLN A 399 7.82 3.68 1.88
C GLN A 399 8.98 2.69 2.01
N ASN A 400 9.61 2.30 0.90
CA ASN A 400 10.72 1.34 0.93
C ASN A 400 11.95 1.92 1.67
N ASN A 401 12.44 3.11 1.29
CA ASN A 401 13.67 3.62 1.93
C ASN A 401 13.45 4.15 3.34
N LEU A 402 12.33 4.85 3.63
CA LEU A 402 12.12 5.50 4.93
C LEU A 402 11.45 4.58 5.94
N PHE A 403 10.39 3.87 5.54
CA PHE A 403 9.61 3.06 6.47
C PHE A 403 10.13 1.63 6.56
N GLU A 404 10.45 0.97 5.46
CA GLU A 404 10.89 -0.44 5.46
C GLU A 404 12.35 -0.58 5.91
N ILE A 405 13.26 0.25 5.39
CA ILE A 405 14.67 0.23 5.81
C ILE A 405 14.92 1.14 7.01
N GLY A 406 14.31 2.33 7.03
CA GLY A 406 14.59 3.36 8.02
C GLY A 406 14.01 3.07 9.41
N ILE A 407 12.73 2.70 9.53
CA ILE A 407 12.11 2.44 10.85
C ILE A 407 12.81 1.30 11.60
N PRO A 408 13.06 0.11 11.02
CA PRO A 408 13.66 -0.99 11.78
C PRO A 408 15.09 -0.66 12.24
N LYS A 409 15.88 0.01 11.39
CA LYS A 409 17.23 0.46 11.78
C LYS A 409 17.18 1.51 12.88
N LEU A 410 16.25 2.46 12.80
CA LEU A 410 16.08 3.49 13.81
C LEU A 410 15.59 2.90 15.14
N LYS A 411 14.61 1.98 15.12
CA LYS A 411 14.16 1.25 16.31
C LYS A 411 15.29 0.41 16.93
N LYS A 412 16.07 -0.30 16.12
CA LYS A 412 17.24 -1.06 16.58
C LYS A 412 18.29 -0.14 17.22
N LEU A 413 18.55 1.03 16.62
CA LEU A 413 19.44 2.04 17.19
C LEU A 413 18.91 2.59 18.52
N PHE A 414 17.61 2.91 18.60
CA PHE A 414 16.98 3.40 19.83
C PHE A 414 16.97 2.36 20.95
N ARG A 415 16.71 1.08 20.65
CA ARG A 415 16.81 0.00 21.64
C ARG A 415 18.24 -0.13 22.14
N LYS A 416 19.23 -0.18 21.23
CA LYS A 416 20.65 -0.21 21.61
C LYS A 416 21.06 0.97 22.50
N LEU A 417 20.64 2.19 22.15
CA LEU A 417 20.89 3.40 22.96
C LEU A 417 20.16 3.38 24.31
N LYS A 418 18.99 2.74 24.40
CA LYS A 418 18.23 2.59 25.65
C LYS A 418 18.88 1.53 26.55
N ASP A 419 19.33 0.43 25.99
CA ASP A 419 20.03 -0.64 26.72
C ASP A 419 21.38 -0.11 27.25
N GLU A 420 22.14 0.62 26.44
CA GLU A 420 23.39 1.32 26.86
C GLU A 420 23.16 2.39 27.95
N ARG A 421 21.95 2.94 28.09
CA ARG A 421 21.60 3.91 29.15
C ARG A 421 21.06 3.26 30.43
N THR A 422 20.51 2.05 30.34
CA THR A 422 19.81 1.41 31.46
C THR A 422 20.76 0.54 32.29
N GLU A 423 21.89 0.10 31.72
CA GLU A 423 22.95 -0.57 32.47
C GLU A 423 24.06 0.40 32.90
N PRO A 424 24.20 0.74 34.20
CA PRO A 424 25.51 1.12 34.70
C PRO A 424 26.42 -0.10 34.52
N LYS A 425 27.64 0.12 34.01
CA LYS A 425 28.69 -0.92 33.90
C LYS A 425 28.97 -1.52 35.28
N GLU A 426 28.21 -2.52 35.71
CA GLU A 426 28.64 -3.44 36.73
C GLU A 426 29.68 -4.34 36.07
N MET A 427 30.93 -4.12 36.48
CA MET A 427 32.10 -4.86 36.07
C MET A 427 32.03 -6.24 36.75
N ASP A 428 31.14 -7.11 36.28
CA ASP A 428 31.08 -8.48 36.74
C ASP A 428 32.05 -9.34 35.93
N THR A 429 33.08 -9.79 36.64
CA THR A 429 34.27 -10.48 36.15
C THR A 429 33.98 -11.96 35.85
N ASN A 430 32.89 -12.26 35.16
CA ASN A 430 32.51 -13.63 34.80
C ASN A 430 32.18 -13.72 33.31
N GLN A 431 33.22 -14.01 32.53
CA GLN A 431 33.20 -14.49 31.13
C GLN A 431 32.37 -13.64 30.16
N SER A 432 33.04 -12.98 29.22
CA SER A 432 32.45 -12.59 27.94
C SER A 432 31.99 -13.84 27.19
N LYS A 433 30.82 -14.37 27.55
CA LYS A 433 30.12 -15.34 26.74
C LYS A 433 29.52 -14.55 25.59
N ASP A 434 29.87 -14.95 24.37
CA ASP A 434 29.15 -14.49 23.19
C ASP A 434 27.65 -14.67 23.46
N PRO A 435 26.82 -13.66 23.17
CA PRO A 435 25.39 -13.70 23.46
C PRO A 435 24.77 -14.93 22.81
N GLN A 436 23.88 -15.60 23.52
CA GLN A 436 23.26 -16.81 22.98
C GLN A 436 22.33 -16.44 21.82
N GLN A 437 22.17 -17.36 20.85
CA GLN A 437 21.36 -17.14 19.63
C GLN A 437 19.95 -16.59 19.92
N TRP A 438 19.31 -17.05 20.99
CA TRP A 438 17.97 -16.59 21.38
C TRP A 438 17.94 -15.16 21.92
N GLU A 439 19.00 -14.67 22.55
CA GLU A 439 19.12 -13.27 23.00
C GLU A 439 19.26 -12.35 21.78
N LEU A 440 20.06 -12.78 20.80
CA LEU A 440 20.22 -12.08 19.52
C LEU A 440 18.89 -12.02 18.75
N ASP A 441 18.17 -13.14 18.65
CA ASP A 441 16.90 -13.21 17.95
C ASP A 441 15.78 -12.46 18.70
N TYR A 442 15.78 -12.44 20.04
CA TYR A 442 14.85 -11.64 20.85
C TYR A 442 14.95 -10.14 20.57
N SER A 443 16.17 -9.66 20.26
CA SER A 443 16.41 -8.25 19.95
C SER A 443 15.81 -7.80 18.60
N LEU A 444 15.42 -8.74 17.74
CA LEU A 444 14.84 -8.47 16.42
C LEU A 444 13.37 -8.02 16.53
N GLU A 445 12.88 -7.35 15.49
CA GLU A 445 11.46 -6.98 15.42
C GLU A 445 10.60 -8.22 15.07
N PRO A 446 9.42 -8.36 15.70
CA PRO A 446 8.54 -9.48 15.42
C PRO A 446 7.93 -9.38 14.01
N PHE A 447 7.73 -10.53 13.38
CA PHE A 447 7.11 -10.63 12.06
C PHE A 447 5.61 -10.30 12.12
N THR A 448 5.18 -9.28 11.38
CA THR A 448 3.79 -8.76 11.37
C THR A 448 2.89 -9.39 10.30
N GLY A 449 3.38 -10.37 9.54
CA GLY A 449 2.66 -11.04 8.46
C GLY A 449 3.00 -10.52 7.06
N LEU A 450 2.49 -11.21 6.03
CA LEU A 450 2.71 -10.87 4.60
C LEU A 450 1.66 -9.91 4.04
N THR A 451 0.58 -9.62 4.78
CA THR A 451 -0.53 -8.82 4.24
C THR A 451 -0.15 -7.38 3.88
N PRO A 452 0.75 -6.67 4.59
CA PRO A 452 1.20 -5.36 4.13
C PRO A 452 2.02 -5.44 2.84
N GLU A 453 2.88 -6.45 2.71
CA GLU A 453 3.74 -6.70 1.54
C GLU A 453 2.92 -6.99 0.28
N TYR A 454 1.92 -7.89 0.37
CA TYR A 454 1.00 -8.18 -0.73
C TYR A 454 0.11 -6.98 -1.11
N MET A 455 -0.10 -6.04 -0.20
CA MET A 455 -0.96 -4.88 -0.43
C MET A 455 -0.19 -3.69 -1.02
N GLU A 456 1.15 -3.74 -0.96
CA GLU A 456 2.02 -2.81 -1.69
C GLU A 456 2.06 -3.13 -3.18
N MET A 457 2.17 -4.43 -3.50
CA MET A 457 2.25 -4.96 -4.87
C MET A 457 0.88 -4.96 -5.56
#